data_AF-A0A0N4SZ81-F1
#
_entry.id   AF-A0A0N4SZ81-F1
#
_cell.length_a   1.000
_cell.length_b   1.000
_cell.length_c   1.000
_cell.angle_alpha   90.00
_cell.angle_beta   90.00
_cell.angle_gamma   90.00
#
_symmetry.space_group_name_H-M   'P 1'
#
loop_
_entity.id
_entity.type
_entity.pdbx_description
1 polymer ?
#
loop_
_entity_poly.entity_id
_entity_poly.type
_entity_poly.pdbx_seq_one_letter_code
_entity_poly.pdbx_strand_id
1 'polypeptide(L)'
;MGVASIVYKGPREIFSQSAGTMGGPSVTAVSRLKKDYAKLMKDPVPFVMAAPLHSNILEWHYVIKGAPQTPYEGGFYHGKLIFPPDFPFKPPSIFMLTPSGRFQTNTRLCLSISDFHPDTWNPAWTVSTIITGLLSFMNDTAPTLGSITSSDAEKRILARKSREFNLKDRIFCELFGDLAKQIREELAEERNKLLSEENVIDETASQRRSGEEGEYATLTYNLVVLAGVVMASRSFMPARILILFCGCLICIICTITLSLTCICGGQFTSGRPRNLASSDMHKQQGVEGVSDLPSTYLAIVIMSSAGDAVLRTVIRNTWLKLSSKGKTTFRYAFPIGTENLSLIFKERLKEENNLFNDLIFLEDLTDTYQNLTKKSLLSMQAIHNMYKFEFLLKVDSDSFVRLGAFLKALKDIADPNLYWGFLDGRARPKRRGQWAERDWILCDRYVPYQLGGGYVLSYKLVDFLVRNKDLLKFYKNEDVSVGAWLAGLSVRYVHDPRFDTEFRSRGCNNQYIVTHKQTPESLNKLYASIVNTGKLCEKEYRIHPSYVYDWSVPPSMCCSRQNDSDIP
;
A
#
# COMPACT_ATOMS: atom_id res chain seq x y z
N MET A 1 -20.68 -26.39 23.20
CA MET A 1 -21.65 -25.38 23.70
C MET A 1 -22.10 -24.55 22.51
N GLY A 2 -23.40 -24.51 22.24
CA GLY A 2 -23.96 -23.86 21.05
C GLY A 2 -23.66 -22.36 21.03
N VAL A 3 -23.28 -21.84 19.86
CA VAL A 3 -23.04 -20.42 19.65
C VAL A 3 -24.40 -19.72 19.72
N ALA A 4 -24.70 -19.12 20.88
CA ALA A 4 -25.86 -18.25 21.03
C ALA A 4 -25.66 -17.01 20.13
N SER A 5 -26.46 -16.92 19.07
CA SER A 5 -26.58 -15.71 18.26
C SER A 5 -27.15 -14.60 19.14
N ILE A 6 -26.30 -13.68 19.60
CA ILE A 6 -26.74 -12.45 20.26
C ILE A 6 -27.33 -11.55 19.18
N VAL A 7 -28.64 -11.62 19.01
CA VAL A 7 -29.40 -10.69 18.15
C VAL A 7 -29.61 -9.40 18.95
N TYR A 8 -28.79 -8.39 18.67
CA TYR A 8 -29.04 -7.03 19.13
C TYR A 8 -30.38 -6.54 18.53
N LYS A 9 -31.22 -5.87 19.32
CA LYS A 9 -32.45 -5.21 18.85
C LYS A 9 -32.29 -3.70 19.05
N GLY A 10 -31.81 -2.99 18.04
CA GLY A 10 -31.71 -1.53 18.06
C GLY A 10 -33.09 -0.85 18.09
N PRO A 11 -33.18 0.42 18.57
CA PRO A 11 -34.43 1.15 18.71
C PRO A 11 -35.05 1.56 17.36
N ARG A 12 -36.39 1.64 17.31
CA ARG A 12 -37.22 1.77 16.10
C ARG A 12 -37.25 3.17 15.43
N GLU A 13 -36.62 4.19 15.97
CA GLU A 13 -36.72 5.55 15.42
C GLU A 13 -35.43 6.33 15.63
N ILE A 14 -34.70 6.68 14.56
CA ILE A 14 -33.65 7.70 14.65
C ILE A 14 -33.57 8.51 13.34
N PHE A 15 -33.38 9.82 13.54
CA PHE A 15 -33.02 10.90 12.63
C PHE A 15 -34.18 11.76 12.09
N SER A 16 -34.60 12.73 12.90
CA SER A 16 -35.05 14.05 12.41
C SER A 16 -33.90 15.04 12.59
N GLN A 17 -33.34 15.58 11.49
CA GLN A 17 -32.66 16.88 11.50
C GLN A 17 -32.44 17.43 10.09
N SER A 18 -32.52 18.76 10.02
CA SER A 18 -32.77 19.65 8.90
C SER A 18 -31.58 19.83 7.93
N ALA A 19 -31.91 19.99 6.65
CA ALA A 19 -31.00 20.39 5.59
C ALA A 19 -30.49 21.84 5.81
N GLY A 20 -29.17 22.04 5.76
CA GLY A 20 -28.57 23.36 5.60
C GLY A 20 -27.38 23.68 6.52
N THR A 21 -26.20 23.11 6.25
CA THR A 21 -24.91 23.72 6.60
C THR A 21 -23.77 23.02 5.84
N MET A 22 -22.80 23.77 5.32
CA MET A 22 -21.63 23.19 4.64
C MET A 22 -20.80 22.37 5.63
N GLY A 23 -20.79 21.04 5.44
CA GLY A 23 -20.07 20.07 6.28
C GLY A 23 -20.93 18.92 6.81
N GLY A 24 -22.25 18.98 6.68
CA GLY A 24 -23.16 17.89 7.07
C GLY A 24 -23.15 16.69 6.11
N PRO A 25 -23.64 15.51 6.55
CA PRO A 25 -23.71 14.32 5.71
C PRO A 25 -24.60 14.56 4.48
N SER A 26 -24.18 14.06 3.31
CA SER A 26 -25.08 14.06 2.15
C SER A 26 -26.29 13.16 2.40
N VAL A 27 -27.42 13.49 1.77
CA VAL A 27 -28.64 12.67 1.83
C VAL A 27 -28.35 11.22 1.40
N THR A 28 -27.45 11.05 0.43
CA THR A 28 -27.00 9.75 -0.05
C THR A 28 -26.20 8.99 1.01
N ALA A 29 -25.26 9.64 1.70
CA ALA A 29 -24.49 9.02 2.79
C ALA A 29 -25.38 8.57 3.94
N VAL A 30 -26.31 9.43 4.38
CA VAL A 30 -27.29 9.07 5.43
C VAL A 30 -28.14 7.88 4.99
N SER A 31 -28.73 7.94 3.80
CA SER A 31 -29.58 6.86 3.28
C SER A 31 -28.80 5.53 3.18
N ARG A 32 -27.56 5.59 2.71
CA ARG A 32 -26.70 4.41 2.59
C ARG A 32 -26.34 3.81 3.94
N LEU A 33 -25.91 4.62 4.90
CA LEU A 33 -25.51 4.14 6.23
C LEU A 33 -26.70 3.58 7.01
N LYS A 34 -27.91 4.15 6.86
CA LYS A 34 -29.14 3.55 7.41
C LYS A 34 -29.41 2.15 6.84
N LYS A 35 -29.22 1.96 5.53
CA LYS A 35 -29.38 0.65 4.88
C LYS A 35 -28.33 -0.35 5.36
N ASP A 36 -27.07 0.08 5.46
CA ASP A 36 -25.98 -0.78 5.95
C ASP A 36 -26.21 -1.18 7.42
N TYR A 37 -26.74 -0.28 8.25
CA TYR A 37 -27.13 -0.58 9.63
C TYR A 37 -28.24 -1.62 9.67
N ALA A 38 -29.34 -1.40 8.94
CA ALA A 38 -30.43 -2.37 8.87
C ALA A 38 -29.97 -3.75 8.38
N LYS A 39 -29.03 -3.79 7.43
CA LYS A 39 -28.43 -5.03 6.94
C LYS A 39 -27.58 -5.72 8.01
N LEU A 40 -26.71 -4.99 8.69
CA LEU A 40 -25.89 -5.53 9.79
C LEU A 40 -26.74 -6.08 10.94
N MET A 41 -27.85 -5.41 11.25
CA MET A 41 -28.81 -5.88 12.26
C MET A 41 -29.53 -7.17 11.85
N LYS A 42 -29.81 -7.32 10.55
CA LYS A 42 -30.46 -8.51 10.00
C LYS A 42 -29.49 -9.69 9.85
N ASP A 43 -28.24 -9.41 9.48
CA ASP A 43 -27.18 -10.38 9.17
C ASP A 43 -25.88 -9.97 9.88
N PRO A 44 -25.74 -10.32 11.18
CA PRO A 44 -24.61 -9.90 12.00
C PRO A 44 -23.33 -10.61 11.60
N VAL A 45 -22.21 -9.88 11.65
CA VAL A 45 -20.89 -10.42 11.35
C VAL A 45 -20.33 -11.17 12.56
N PRO A 46 -19.86 -12.43 12.42
CA PRO A 46 -19.25 -13.17 13.52
C PRO A 46 -18.08 -12.39 14.15
N PHE A 47 -17.99 -12.43 15.49
CA PHE A 47 -16.95 -11.76 16.29
C PHE A 47 -16.93 -10.22 16.20
N VAL A 48 -17.97 -9.60 15.64
CA VAL A 48 -18.02 -8.15 15.43
C VAL A 48 -19.34 -7.58 15.93
N MET A 49 -19.27 -6.43 16.61
CA MET A 49 -20.40 -5.57 16.91
C MET A 49 -20.13 -4.18 16.34
N ALA A 50 -21.13 -3.49 15.79
CA ALA A 50 -20.97 -2.10 15.35
C ALA A 50 -22.28 -1.32 15.41
N ALA A 51 -22.17 -0.02 15.72
CA ALA A 51 -23.30 0.90 15.81
C ALA A 51 -22.87 2.34 15.47
N PRO A 52 -23.75 3.13 14.81
CA PRO A 52 -23.56 4.57 14.66
C PRO A 52 -23.69 5.30 16.01
N LEU A 53 -23.02 6.44 16.16
CA LEU A 53 -23.35 7.37 17.24
C LEU A 53 -24.78 7.92 17.06
N HIS A 54 -25.51 8.04 18.17
CA HIS A 54 -26.86 8.61 18.20
C HIS A 54 -26.92 10.02 17.61
N SER A 55 -25.88 10.82 17.85
CA SER A 55 -25.76 12.21 17.42
C SER A 55 -25.16 12.40 16.02
N ASN A 56 -24.47 11.38 15.47
CA ASN A 56 -23.76 11.49 14.20
C ASN A 56 -23.69 10.16 13.46
N ILE A 57 -24.52 9.99 12.44
CA ILE A 57 -24.54 8.78 11.62
C ILE A 57 -23.24 8.53 10.84
N LEU A 58 -22.40 9.56 10.63
CA LEU A 58 -21.11 9.43 9.94
C LEU A 58 -20.00 8.89 10.84
N GLU A 59 -20.21 8.78 12.15
CA GLU A 59 -19.24 8.20 13.06
C GLU A 59 -19.84 6.93 13.66
N TRP A 60 -19.21 5.79 13.35
CA TRP A 60 -19.61 4.50 13.88
C TRP A 60 -18.53 3.97 14.78
N HIS A 61 -18.94 3.29 15.83
CA HIS A 61 -18.03 2.51 16.64
C HIS A 61 -18.23 1.03 16.35
N TYR A 62 -17.17 0.27 16.52
CA TYR A 62 -17.19 -1.18 16.41
C TYR A 62 -16.38 -1.83 17.53
N VAL A 63 -16.67 -3.09 17.80
CA VAL A 63 -15.93 -3.94 18.72
C VAL A 63 -15.61 -5.24 17.99
N ILE A 64 -14.32 -5.58 17.93
CA ILE A 64 -13.84 -6.89 17.47
C ILE A 64 -13.59 -7.75 18.71
N LYS A 65 -14.21 -8.93 18.76
CA LYS A 65 -13.86 -9.98 19.72
C LYS A 65 -12.69 -10.78 19.17
N GLY A 66 -11.63 -10.95 19.95
CA GLY A 66 -10.47 -11.74 19.54
C GLY A 66 -10.86 -13.19 19.21
N ALA A 67 -10.48 -13.65 18.03
CA ALA A 67 -10.81 -14.99 17.55
C ALA A 67 -10.07 -16.07 18.37
N PRO A 68 -10.66 -17.27 18.54
CA PRO A 68 -9.98 -18.39 19.19
C PRO A 68 -8.67 -18.76 18.49
N GLN A 69 -7.70 -19.28 19.24
CA GLN A 69 -6.39 -19.72 18.74
C GLN A 69 -5.53 -18.58 18.17
N THR A 70 -5.84 -17.33 18.50
CA THR A 70 -5.03 -16.17 18.13
C THR A 70 -4.42 -15.52 19.38
N PRO A 71 -3.36 -14.70 19.25
CA PRO A 71 -2.84 -13.91 20.38
C PRO A 71 -3.86 -12.92 20.96
N TYR A 72 -4.97 -12.68 20.25
CA TYR A 72 -6.01 -11.73 20.62
C TYR A 72 -7.17 -12.35 21.40
N GLU A 73 -7.22 -13.69 21.50
CA GLU A 73 -8.28 -14.46 22.15
C GLU A 73 -8.61 -13.91 23.55
N GLY A 74 -9.91 -13.80 23.84
CA GLY A 74 -10.43 -13.23 25.09
C GLY A 74 -10.41 -11.70 25.16
N GLY A 75 -9.80 -11.02 24.19
CA GLY A 75 -9.80 -9.55 24.10
C GLY A 75 -11.01 -8.96 23.36
N PHE A 76 -11.32 -7.71 23.69
CA PHE A 76 -12.35 -6.89 23.03
C PHE A 76 -11.73 -5.59 22.53
N TYR A 77 -11.74 -5.36 21.23
CA TYR A 77 -11.02 -4.25 20.60
C TYR A 77 -12.01 -3.25 20.02
N HIS A 78 -12.24 -2.17 20.77
CA HIS A 78 -13.06 -1.04 20.39
C HIS A 78 -12.32 -0.14 19.41
N GLY A 79 -13.00 0.25 18.34
CA GLY A 79 -12.50 1.15 17.32
C GLY A 79 -13.62 2.02 16.76
N LYS A 80 -13.27 2.86 15.79
CA LYS A 80 -14.24 3.71 15.10
C LYS A 80 -13.98 3.88 13.61
N LEU A 81 -15.07 4.08 12.88
CA LEU A 81 -15.12 4.44 11.47
C LEU A 81 -15.63 5.87 11.36
N ILE A 82 -14.92 6.71 10.61
CA ILE A 82 -15.36 8.07 10.27
C ILE A 82 -15.65 8.10 8.78
N PHE A 83 -16.93 8.17 8.43
CA PHE A 83 -17.41 8.24 7.06
C PHE A 83 -17.36 9.68 6.54
N PRO A 84 -16.88 9.91 5.30
CA PRO A 84 -16.93 11.23 4.71
C PRO A 84 -18.37 11.59 4.27
N PRO A 85 -18.71 12.87 4.12
CA PRO A 85 -20.06 13.29 3.70
C PRO A 85 -20.53 12.72 2.37
N ASP A 86 -19.61 12.33 1.49
CA ASP A 86 -19.84 11.73 0.18
C ASP A 86 -19.74 10.19 0.16
N PHE A 87 -19.77 9.53 1.32
CA PHE A 87 -19.96 8.08 1.41
C PHE A 87 -21.24 7.65 0.66
N PRO A 88 -21.26 6.52 -0.09
CA PRO A 88 -20.23 5.50 -0.23
C PRO A 88 -19.22 5.75 -1.36
N PHE A 89 -19.18 6.93 -1.96
CA PHE A 89 -18.27 7.19 -3.08
C PHE A 89 -16.82 7.41 -2.65
N LYS A 90 -16.61 7.69 -1.36
CA LYS A 90 -15.31 7.65 -0.71
C LYS A 90 -15.30 6.69 0.48
N PRO A 91 -14.17 6.01 0.73
CA PRO A 91 -13.96 5.14 1.89
C PRO A 91 -14.00 5.90 3.23
N PRO A 92 -14.29 5.22 4.36
CA PRO A 92 -14.11 5.77 5.69
C PRO A 92 -12.66 5.77 6.17
N SER A 93 -12.34 6.64 7.11
CA SER A 93 -11.15 6.51 7.95
C SER A 93 -11.39 5.47 9.05
N ILE A 94 -10.40 4.61 9.34
CA ILE A 94 -10.51 3.51 10.31
C ILE A 94 -9.52 3.75 11.46
N PHE A 95 -9.95 3.53 12.71
CA PHE A 95 -9.15 3.75 13.91
C PHE A 95 -9.34 2.62 14.93
N MET A 96 -8.25 2.16 15.54
CA MET A 96 -8.31 1.33 16.75
C MET A 96 -8.19 2.22 17.99
N LEU A 97 -9.07 2.05 18.98
CA LEU A 97 -9.04 2.82 20.24
C LEU A 97 -8.43 1.99 21.37
N THR A 98 -8.83 0.72 21.47
CA THR A 98 -8.26 -0.20 22.46
C THR A 98 -6.84 -0.62 22.07
N PRO A 99 -5.85 -0.53 22.97
CA PRO A 99 -4.51 -1.05 22.73
C PRO A 99 -4.54 -2.56 22.40
N SER A 100 -4.05 -2.92 21.22
CA SER A 100 -4.10 -4.31 20.74
C SER A 100 -2.73 -4.97 20.52
N GLY A 101 -1.65 -4.18 20.49
CA GLY A 101 -0.32 -4.66 20.08
C GLY A 101 -0.17 -4.86 18.56
N ARG A 102 -1.24 -4.62 17.79
CA ARG A 102 -1.24 -4.69 16.32
C ARG A 102 -1.35 -3.33 15.66
N PHE A 103 -2.18 -2.46 16.22
CA PHE A 103 -2.44 -1.13 15.70
C PHE A 103 -2.13 -0.08 16.75
N GLN A 104 -1.47 1.01 16.33
CA GLN A 104 -1.32 2.21 17.13
C GLN A 104 -2.69 2.82 17.39
N THR A 105 -2.95 3.14 18.65
CA THR A 105 -4.26 3.67 19.05
C THR A 105 -4.48 5.07 18.50
N ASN A 106 -5.75 5.39 18.23
CA ASN A 106 -6.25 6.67 17.73
C ASN A 106 -5.48 7.20 16.50
N THR A 107 -4.91 6.31 15.71
CA THR A 107 -4.15 6.61 14.50
C THR A 107 -4.92 6.03 13.31
N ARG A 108 -4.97 6.78 12.21
CA ARG A 108 -5.65 6.31 11.00
C ARG A 108 -4.94 5.08 10.44
N LEU A 109 -5.70 4.02 10.17
CA LEU A 109 -5.17 2.77 9.63
C LEU A 109 -5.27 2.74 8.11
N CYS A 110 -4.16 2.41 7.45
CA CYS A 110 -4.06 2.33 5.99
C CYS A 110 -4.37 0.91 5.52
N LEU A 111 -5.62 0.62 5.20
CA LEU A 111 -6.05 -0.68 4.68
C LEU A 111 -6.63 -0.46 3.29
N SER A 112 -6.61 -1.46 2.41
CA SER A 112 -7.21 -1.37 1.06
C SER A 112 -8.69 -0.96 1.06
N ILE A 113 -9.34 -0.99 2.22
CA ILE A 113 -10.73 -0.61 2.51
C ILE A 113 -10.89 0.76 3.20
N SER A 114 -9.81 1.51 3.42
CA SER A 114 -9.81 2.79 4.16
C SER A 114 -9.51 4.02 3.30
N ASP A 115 -9.63 5.20 3.90
CA ASP A 115 -9.42 6.53 3.29
C ASP A 115 -8.07 6.78 2.66
N PHE A 116 -7.07 5.97 2.98
CA PHE A 116 -5.77 6.00 2.32
C PHE A 116 -5.77 5.39 0.91
N HIS A 117 -6.74 4.53 0.61
CA HIS A 117 -6.83 3.83 -0.66
C HIS A 117 -8.18 4.08 -1.36
N PRO A 118 -8.51 5.34 -1.71
CA PRO A 118 -9.73 5.65 -2.46
C PRO A 118 -9.77 4.98 -3.84
N ASP A 119 -8.61 4.59 -4.37
CA ASP A 119 -8.47 3.98 -5.69
C ASP A 119 -8.82 2.49 -5.70
N THR A 120 -8.72 1.80 -4.56
CA THR A 120 -9.15 0.40 -4.40
C THR A 120 -10.50 0.29 -3.72
N TRP A 121 -11.10 1.42 -3.34
CA TRP A 121 -12.38 1.47 -2.67
C TRP A 121 -13.51 1.09 -3.62
N ASN A 122 -14.31 0.09 -3.21
CA ASN A 122 -15.54 -0.25 -3.91
C ASN A 122 -16.75 0.36 -3.17
N PRO A 123 -17.49 1.31 -3.78
CA PRO A 123 -18.69 1.89 -3.18
C PRO A 123 -19.77 0.86 -2.80
N ALA A 124 -19.75 -0.36 -3.34
CA ALA A 124 -20.67 -1.42 -2.97
C ALA A 124 -20.33 -2.09 -1.62
N TRP A 125 -19.11 -1.93 -1.10
CA TRP A 125 -18.73 -2.50 0.19
C TRP A 125 -19.56 -1.90 1.31
N THR A 126 -20.09 -2.78 2.14
CA THR A 126 -20.94 -2.41 3.28
C THR A 126 -20.11 -2.22 4.54
N VAL A 127 -20.68 -1.58 5.57
CA VAL A 127 -20.04 -1.51 6.89
C VAL A 127 -19.61 -2.89 7.40
N SER A 128 -20.45 -3.91 7.20
CA SER A 128 -20.10 -5.31 7.50
C SER A 128 -18.82 -5.74 6.79
N THR A 129 -18.72 -5.49 5.48
CA THR A 129 -17.55 -5.84 4.66
C THR A 129 -16.27 -5.13 5.13
N ILE A 130 -16.37 -3.84 5.49
CA ILE A 130 -15.23 -3.06 6.01
C ILE A 130 -14.70 -3.73 7.29
N ILE A 131 -15.58 -4.02 8.25
CA ILE A 131 -15.12 -4.54 9.55
C ILE A 131 -14.65 -5.99 9.44
N THR A 132 -15.24 -6.80 8.56
CA THR A 132 -14.72 -8.14 8.23
C THR A 132 -13.30 -8.05 7.64
N GLY A 133 -13.05 -7.10 6.73
CA GLY A 133 -11.71 -6.88 6.19
C GLY A 133 -10.69 -6.45 7.26
N LEU A 134 -11.10 -5.57 8.17
CA LEU A 134 -10.27 -5.18 9.32
C LEU A 134 -9.96 -6.36 10.25
N LEU A 135 -10.95 -7.20 10.57
CA LEU A 135 -10.76 -8.41 11.38
C LEU A 135 -9.76 -9.37 10.73
N SER A 136 -9.85 -9.57 9.41
CA SER A 136 -8.88 -10.38 8.66
C SER A 136 -7.47 -9.80 8.80
N PHE A 137 -7.32 -8.48 8.67
CA PHE A 137 -6.01 -7.81 8.76
C PHE A 137 -5.44 -7.76 10.18
N MET A 138 -6.30 -7.80 11.20
CA MET A 138 -5.89 -7.86 12.60
C MET A 138 -5.14 -9.16 12.92
N ASN A 139 -5.51 -10.26 12.27
CA ASN A 139 -4.87 -11.57 12.42
C ASN A 139 -3.68 -11.78 11.47
N ASP A 140 -3.40 -10.83 10.59
CA ASP A 140 -2.22 -10.80 9.72
C ASP A 140 -1.04 -10.10 10.44
N THR A 141 0.18 -10.35 9.96
CA THR A 141 1.42 -9.71 10.39
C THR A 141 1.93 -8.65 9.40
N ALA A 142 1.29 -8.49 8.23
CA ALA A 142 1.67 -7.51 7.21
C ALA A 142 1.81 -6.08 7.77
N PRO A 143 2.92 -5.37 7.52
CA PRO A 143 3.07 -4.00 7.99
C PRO A 143 2.14 -3.06 7.24
N THR A 144 1.51 -2.13 7.96
CA THR A 144 0.77 -1.01 7.37
C THR A 144 0.92 0.27 8.19
N LEU A 145 0.56 1.43 7.64
CA LEU A 145 0.52 2.68 8.38
C LEU A 145 -0.47 2.57 9.55
N GLY A 146 0.01 2.91 10.74
CA GLY A 146 -0.72 2.73 11.99
C GLY A 146 -0.63 1.31 12.56
N SER A 147 0.11 0.38 11.93
CA SER A 147 0.50 -0.88 12.59
C SER A 147 1.71 -0.69 13.50
N ILE A 148 1.78 -1.52 14.53
CA ILE A 148 2.93 -1.63 15.44
C ILE A 148 3.36 -3.09 15.53
N THR A 149 4.61 -3.32 15.92
CA THR A 149 5.16 -4.65 16.15
C THR A 149 5.24 -4.90 17.66
N SER A 150 4.60 -5.98 18.11
CA SER A 150 4.73 -6.48 19.48
C SER A 150 4.78 -8.01 19.48
N SER A 151 5.34 -8.59 20.53
CA SER A 151 5.33 -10.04 20.75
C SER A 151 3.91 -10.55 21.00
N ASP A 152 3.67 -11.84 20.76
CA ASP A 152 2.38 -12.47 21.07
C ASP A 152 2.09 -12.51 22.57
N ALA A 153 3.13 -12.55 23.40
CA ALA A 153 3.00 -12.42 24.86
C ALA A 153 2.41 -11.06 25.24
N GLU A 154 2.91 -9.97 24.64
CA GLU A 154 2.35 -8.62 24.86
C GLU A 154 0.91 -8.52 24.36
N LYS A 155 0.59 -9.08 23.17
CA LYS A 155 -0.78 -9.09 22.64
C LYS A 155 -1.75 -9.80 23.60
N ARG A 156 -1.34 -10.94 24.18
CA ARG A 156 -2.15 -11.69 25.17
C ARG A 156 -2.32 -10.91 26.49
N ILE A 157 -1.34 -10.12 26.90
CA ILE A 157 -1.48 -9.21 28.05
C ILE A 157 -2.49 -8.11 27.73
N LEU A 158 -2.39 -7.50 26.55
CA LEU A 158 -3.31 -6.45 26.10
C LEU A 158 -4.73 -6.97 25.91
N ALA A 159 -4.90 -8.21 25.41
CA ALA A 159 -6.19 -8.88 25.31
C ALA A 159 -6.90 -8.94 26.66
N ARG A 160 -6.21 -9.36 27.72
CA ARG A 160 -6.78 -9.39 29.09
C ARG A 160 -7.14 -7.99 29.61
N LYS A 161 -6.26 -7.02 29.39
CA LYS A 161 -6.44 -5.62 29.84
C LYS A 161 -7.53 -4.87 29.06
N SER A 162 -7.87 -5.32 27.86
CA SER A 162 -8.84 -4.66 26.98
C SER A 162 -10.22 -4.51 27.63
N ARG A 163 -10.64 -5.49 28.43
CA ARG A 163 -11.91 -5.52 29.16
C ARG A 163 -12.08 -4.32 30.07
N GLU A 164 -11.16 -4.15 31.02
CA GLU A 164 -11.16 -3.01 31.95
C GLU A 164 -10.92 -1.68 31.24
N PHE A 165 -10.10 -1.67 30.19
CA PHE A 165 -9.84 -0.48 29.39
C PHE A 165 -11.13 0.05 28.76
N ASN A 166 -11.90 -0.81 28.11
CA ASN A 166 -13.13 -0.42 27.41
C ASN A 166 -14.24 0.02 28.38
N LEU A 167 -14.32 -0.56 29.58
CA LEU A 167 -15.29 -0.15 30.59
C LEU A 167 -15.10 1.29 31.11
N LYS A 168 -13.92 1.89 30.87
CA LYS A 168 -13.65 3.31 31.20
C LYS A 168 -14.11 4.26 30.09
N ASP A 169 -14.36 3.74 28.88
CA ASP A 169 -14.84 4.54 27.76
C ASP A 169 -16.37 4.66 27.82
N ARG A 170 -16.84 5.90 27.94
CA ARG A 170 -18.28 6.21 28.01
C ARG A 170 -19.01 5.82 26.74
N ILE A 171 -18.42 6.05 25.56
CA ILE A 171 -19.03 5.72 24.27
C ILE A 171 -19.14 4.21 24.11
N PHE A 172 -18.12 3.46 24.54
CA PHE A 172 -18.19 2.00 24.56
C PHE A 172 -19.35 1.50 25.43
N CYS A 173 -19.47 2.02 26.65
CA CYS A 173 -20.54 1.63 27.57
C CYS A 173 -21.94 2.05 27.08
N GLU A 174 -22.05 3.17 26.38
CA GLU A 174 -23.31 3.68 25.84
C GLU A 174 -23.77 2.84 24.64
N LEU A 175 -22.89 2.60 23.66
CA LEU A 175 -23.26 1.91 22.42
C LEU A 175 -23.32 0.38 22.57
N PHE A 176 -22.52 -0.19 23.47
CA PHE A 176 -22.40 -1.64 23.68
C PHE A 176 -22.74 -2.04 25.12
N GLY A 177 -23.81 -1.49 25.67
CA GLY A 177 -24.21 -1.66 27.07
C GLY A 177 -24.35 -3.12 27.52
N ASP A 178 -24.93 -3.99 26.69
CA ASP A 178 -25.06 -5.42 26.98
C ASP A 178 -23.69 -6.10 27.11
N LEU A 179 -22.76 -5.79 26.21
CA LEU A 179 -21.39 -6.29 26.26
C LEU A 179 -20.64 -5.73 27.47
N ALA A 180 -20.81 -4.44 27.78
CA ALA A 180 -20.22 -3.83 28.97
C ALA A 180 -20.74 -4.47 30.26
N LYS A 181 -22.03 -4.84 30.31
CA LYS A 181 -22.61 -5.58 31.43
C LYS A 181 -22.00 -6.97 31.55
N GLN A 182 -21.93 -7.72 30.44
CA GLN A 182 -21.30 -9.04 30.40
C GLN A 182 -19.84 -8.98 30.89
N ILE A 183 -19.04 -8.03 30.40
CA ILE A 183 -17.64 -7.88 30.82
C ILE A 183 -17.53 -7.59 32.32
N ARG A 184 -18.44 -6.78 32.89
CA ARG A 184 -18.45 -6.50 34.34
C ARG A 184 -18.76 -7.74 35.17
N GLU A 185 -19.71 -8.56 34.72
CA GLU A 185 -20.09 -9.82 35.36
C GLU A 185 -18.92 -10.82 35.32
N GLU A 186 -18.32 -11.03 34.15
CA GLU A 186 -17.14 -11.91 33.97
C GLU A 186 -15.97 -11.47 34.85
N LEU A 187 -15.65 -10.17 34.91
CA LEU A 187 -14.57 -9.65 35.77
C LEU A 187 -14.89 -9.77 37.26
N ALA A 188 -16.16 -9.65 37.66
CA ALA A 188 -16.58 -9.82 39.04
C ALA A 188 -16.45 -11.29 39.48
N GLU A 189 -16.83 -12.23 38.61
CA GLU A 189 -16.66 -13.66 38.83
C GLU A 189 -15.17 -14.05 38.92
N GLU A 190 -14.34 -13.57 37.99
CA GLU A 190 -12.88 -13.78 38.02
C GLU A 190 -12.26 -13.26 39.32
N ARG A 191 -12.65 -12.07 39.76
CA ARG A 191 -12.17 -11.48 41.03
C ARG A 191 -12.62 -12.30 42.24
N ASN A 192 -13.87 -12.75 42.28
CA ASN A 192 -14.38 -13.57 43.38
C ASN A 192 -13.66 -14.93 43.44
N LYS A 193 -13.34 -15.50 42.29
CA LYS A 193 -12.57 -16.74 42.20
C LYS A 193 -11.14 -16.57 42.73
N LEU A 194 -10.44 -15.51 42.34
CA LEU A 194 -9.11 -15.20 42.85
C LEU A 194 -9.11 -14.98 44.37
N LEU A 195 -10.10 -14.26 44.90
CA LEU A 195 -10.26 -14.08 46.35
C LEU A 195 -10.55 -15.41 47.08
N SER A 196 -11.32 -16.32 46.47
CA SER A 196 -11.55 -17.65 47.05
C SER A 196 -10.31 -18.54 47.01
N GLU A 197 -9.47 -18.45 45.96
CA GLU A 197 -8.22 -19.19 45.84
C GLU A 197 -7.16 -18.66 46.83
N GLU A 198 -7.07 -17.34 47.03
CA GLU A 198 -6.23 -16.74 48.07
C GLU A 198 -6.67 -17.16 49.49
N ASN A 199 -7.98 -17.18 49.77
CA ASN A 199 -8.51 -17.63 51.06
C ASN A 199 -8.25 -19.13 51.32
N VAL A 200 -8.32 -19.98 50.28
CA VAL A 200 -7.98 -21.41 50.39
C VAL A 200 -6.47 -21.59 50.62
N ILE A 201 -5.61 -20.78 49.99
CA ILE A 201 -4.16 -20.80 50.24
C ILE A 201 -3.86 -20.37 51.68
N ASP A 202 -4.56 -19.36 52.21
CA ASP A 202 -4.40 -18.89 53.60
C ASP A 202 -4.93 -19.91 54.63
N GLU A 203 -6.07 -20.57 54.35
CA GLU A 203 -6.58 -21.68 55.17
C GLU A 203 -5.63 -22.89 55.12
N THR A 204 -5.09 -23.26 53.95
CA THR A 204 -4.12 -24.37 53.81
C THR A 204 -2.77 -24.03 54.46
N ALA A 205 -2.36 -22.75 54.44
CA ALA A 205 -1.18 -22.26 55.14
C ALA A 205 -1.39 -22.21 56.67
N SER A 206 -2.61 -21.93 57.14
CA SER A 206 -2.98 -22.00 58.56
C SER A 206 -3.03 -23.44 59.08
N GLN A 207 -3.51 -24.41 58.27
CA GLN A 207 -3.52 -25.84 58.61
C GLN A 207 -2.12 -26.47 58.61
N ARG A 208 -1.18 -25.93 57.83
CA ARG A 208 0.25 -26.32 57.90
C ARG A 208 1.00 -25.69 59.07
N ARG A 209 0.42 -24.74 59.81
CA ARG A 209 1.00 -24.17 61.03
C ARG A 209 0.59 -24.88 62.33
N SER A 210 -0.23 -25.93 62.25
CA SER A 210 -0.62 -26.74 63.41
C SER A 210 0.07 -28.12 63.44
N GLY A 211 1.36 -28.17 63.11
CA GLY A 211 2.17 -29.38 63.22
C GLY A 211 3.65 -29.05 63.09
N GLU A 212 4.39 -29.38 64.14
CA GLU A 212 5.84 -29.23 64.34
C GLU A 212 6.33 -27.84 64.79
N GLU A 213 6.34 -27.70 66.12
CA GLU A 213 7.32 -26.89 66.85
C GLU A 213 8.73 -27.37 66.51
N GLY A 214 9.58 -26.45 66.03
CA GLY A 214 11.00 -26.70 65.78
C GLY A 214 11.66 -25.46 65.20
N GLU A 215 12.55 -24.85 65.99
CA GLU A 215 13.23 -23.58 65.77
C GLU A 215 13.94 -23.45 64.41
N TYR A 216 14.25 -22.19 64.05
CA TYR A 216 15.02 -21.69 62.90
C TYR A 216 14.24 -21.34 61.62
N ALA A 217 13.53 -20.20 61.62
CA ALA A 217 13.54 -19.21 60.51
C ALA A 217 12.60 -18.01 60.78
N THR A 218 13.00 -17.10 61.68
CA THR A 218 12.26 -15.84 61.90
C THR A 218 13.22 -14.65 61.99
N LEU A 219 13.98 -14.42 60.90
CA LEU A 219 14.74 -13.17 60.75
C LEU A 219 14.91 -12.65 59.32
N THR A 220 14.33 -13.29 58.30
CA THR A 220 14.54 -12.87 56.90
C THR A 220 13.30 -12.31 56.19
N TYR A 221 12.09 -12.42 56.74
CA TYR A 221 10.87 -12.05 55.98
C TYR A 221 10.28 -10.66 56.27
N ASN A 222 10.67 -10.00 57.38
CA ASN A 222 10.10 -8.68 57.75
C ASN A 222 10.99 -7.46 57.45
N LEU A 223 12.03 -7.61 56.62
CA LEU A 223 12.87 -6.48 56.16
C LEU A 223 12.55 -5.98 54.75
N VAL A 224 11.67 -6.64 53.99
CA VAL A 224 11.41 -6.28 52.58
C VAL A 224 10.14 -5.42 52.39
N VAL A 225 9.28 -5.28 53.40
CA VAL A 225 7.99 -4.58 53.23
C VAL A 225 7.95 -3.15 53.83
N LEU A 226 8.97 -2.74 54.61
CA LEU A 226 9.00 -1.39 55.22
C LEU A 226 9.91 -0.37 54.52
N ALA A 227 10.63 -0.74 53.46
CA ALA A 227 11.49 0.18 52.71
C ALA A 227 10.84 0.77 51.43
N GLY A 228 9.65 0.30 51.04
CA GLY A 228 9.04 0.63 49.74
C GLY A 228 8.15 1.86 49.68
N VAL A 229 7.78 2.49 50.80
CA VAL A 229 6.63 3.42 50.81
C VAL A 229 6.96 4.88 51.22
N VAL A 230 8.20 5.25 51.56
CA VAL A 230 8.45 6.62 52.13
C VAL A 230 9.37 7.55 51.32
N MET A 231 9.96 7.16 50.19
CA MET A 231 10.91 8.04 49.47
C MET A 231 10.37 8.60 48.15
N ALA A 232 9.17 9.19 48.20
CA ALA A 232 8.68 10.13 47.19
C ALA A 232 8.21 11.43 47.86
N SER A 233 9.13 12.35 48.16
CA SER A 233 8.87 13.80 48.09
C SER A 233 10.13 14.65 48.34
N ARG A 234 10.55 15.37 47.27
CA ARG A 234 11.33 16.63 47.23
C ARG A 234 12.80 16.60 47.72
N SER A 235 13.78 17.31 47.17
CA SER A 235 14.06 18.07 45.94
C SER A 235 15.54 18.53 46.05
N PHE A 236 16.16 18.93 44.91
CA PHE A 236 17.39 19.74 44.74
C PHE A 236 18.77 19.05 44.58
N MET A 237 19.16 18.81 43.32
CA MET A 237 20.44 19.29 42.72
C MET A 237 20.37 19.24 41.17
N PRO A 238 20.94 20.22 40.43
CA PRO A 238 20.69 20.39 39.00
C PRO A 238 21.60 19.54 38.08
N ALA A 239 20.99 19.00 37.02
CA ALA A 239 21.56 18.08 36.02
C ALA A 239 22.71 18.63 35.13
N ARG A 240 23.36 19.73 35.50
CA ARG A 240 24.51 20.30 34.74
C ARG A 240 25.88 19.85 35.26
N ILE A 241 25.96 19.25 36.45
CA ILE A 241 27.24 18.80 37.04
C ILE A 241 27.58 17.34 36.67
N LEU A 242 26.57 16.49 36.41
CA LEU A 242 26.79 15.09 36.04
C LEU A 242 27.36 14.93 34.61
N ILE A 243 27.02 15.84 33.70
CA ILE A 243 27.49 15.82 32.30
C ILE A 243 28.97 16.25 32.20
N LEU A 244 29.46 17.07 33.14
CA LEU A 244 30.87 17.50 33.20
C LEU A 244 31.81 16.41 33.71
N PHE A 245 31.35 15.53 34.61
CA PHE A 245 32.18 14.42 35.12
C PHE A 245 32.29 13.24 34.14
N CYS A 246 31.26 12.94 33.36
CA CYS A 246 31.32 11.89 32.33
C CYS A 246 32.16 12.31 31.09
N GLY A 247 32.20 13.60 30.75
CA GLY A 247 33.01 14.11 29.62
C GLY A 247 34.52 14.04 29.88
N CYS A 248 34.97 14.38 31.09
CA CYS A 248 36.39 14.37 31.45
C CYS A 248 36.98 12.94 31.47
N LEU A 249 36.19 11.92 31.83
CA LEU A 249 36.66 10.53 31.88
C LEU A 249 36.90 9.94 30.48
N ILE A 250 36.07 10.33 29.50
CA ILE A 250 36.18 9.86 28.10
C ILE A 250 37.37 10.53 27.39
N CYS A 251 37.64 11.80 27.65
CA CYS A 251 38.82 12.48 27.10
C CYS A 251 40.14 11.91 27.60
N ILE A 252 40.24 11.53 28.88
CA ILE A 252 41.46 10.94 29.45
C ILE A 252 41.77 9.56 28.83
N ILE A 253 40.74 8.75 28.58
CA ILE A 253 40.87 7.42 27.95
C ILE A 253 41.28 7.55 26.47
N CYS A 254 40.77 8.55 25.74
CA CYS A 254 41.18 8.83 24.36
C CYS A 254 42.61 9.38 24.26
N THR A 255 43.09 10.16 25.23
CA THR A 255 44.47 10.68 25.20
C THR A 255 45.52 9.61 25.49
N ILE A 256 45.22 8.63 26.34
CA ILE A 256 46.16 7.55 26.68
C ILE A 256 46.29 6.53 25.53
N THR A 257 45.21 6.30 24.76
CA THR A 257 45.21 5.39 23.60
C THR A 257 45.92 5.98 22.39
N LEU A 258 45.89 7.30 22.19
CA LEU A 258 46.64 7.99 21.12
C LEU A 258 48.15 8.14 21.41
N SER A 259 48.58 8.07 22.67
CA SER A 259 50.01 8.11 23.04
C SER A 259 50.75 6.77 22.92
N LEU A 260 50.03 5.64 22.76
CA LEU A 260 50.64 4.29 22.74
C LEU A 260 50.81 3.69 21.32
N THR A 261 50.33 4.35 20.27
CA THR A 261 50.58 3.94 18.87
C THR A 261 51.65 4.77 18.15
N CYS A 262 52.35 5.66 18.86
CA CYS A 262 53.30 6.61 18.27
C CYS A 262 54.76 6.38 18.69
N ILE A 263 55.16 5.14 18.99
CA ILE A 263 56.56 4.76 19.17
C ILE A 263 56.86 3.51 18.34
N CYS A 264 57.17 3.73 17.06
CA CYS A 264 58.16 2.99 16.28
C CYS A 264 58.46 3.79 15.01
N GLY A 265 59.60 4.50 15.01
CA GLY A 265 60.25 4.97 13.78
C GLY A 265 60.60 3.78 12.90
N GLY A 266 60.73 3.88 11.58
CA GLY A 266 61.21 4.98 10.78
C GLY A 266 62.36 4.41 9.95
N GLN A 267 62.22 4.37 8.61
CA GLN A 267 63.35 4.44 7.70
C GLN A 267 62.89 4.91 6.32
N PHE A 268 63.64 5.89 5.82
CA PHE A 268 63.40 6.67 4.62
C PHE A 268 64.59 6.42 3.69
N THR A 269 64.35 5.93 2.47
CA THR A 269 65.30 6.11 1.35
C THR A 269 64.57 6.28 0.01
N SER A 270 64.65 7.52 -0.49
CA SER A 270 64.95 7.96 -1.86
C SER A 270 64.46 7.19 -3.09
N GLY A 271 63.68 7.88 -3.94
CA GLY A 271 63.57 7.60 -5.38
C GLY A 271 62.62 8.55 -6.11
N ARG A 272 63.16 9.47 -6.93
CA ARG A 272 62.43 10.44 -7.79
C ARG A 272 61.74 9.75 -9.01
N PRO A 273 60.81 10.44 -9.70
CA PRO A 273 59.83 9.86 -10.61
C PRO A 273 60.30 9.78 -12.06
N ARG A 274 59.69 8.89 -12.86
CA ARG A 274 59.72 8.96 -14.34
C ARG A 274 58.36 8.61 -14.95
N ASN A 275 57.92 9.52 -15.83
CA ASN A 275 56.91 9.30 -16.87
C ASN A 275 57.38 8.24 -17.88
N LEU A 276 56.44 7.48 -18.46
CA LEU A 276 56.40 6.97 -19.86
C LEU A 276 55.11 6.14 -19.99
N ALA A 277 54.05 6.63 -20.65
CA ALA A 277 53.80 6.51 -22.09
C ALA A 277 53.82 5.05 -22.61
N SER A 278 52.64 4.62 -23.08
CA SER A 278 52.39 3.83 -24.30
C SER A 278 53.26 2.61 -24.60
N SER A 279 52.63 1.43 -24.67
CA SER A 279 52.93 0.43 -25.71
C SER A 279 51.78 -0.56 -25.84
N ASP A 280 51.21 -0.62 -27.04
CA ASP A 280 50.44 -1.74 -27.57
C ASP A 280 51.21 -3.07 -27.50
N MET A 281 50.52 -4.19 -27.33
CA MET A 281 50.36 -5.24 -28.36
C MET A 281 49.73 -6.53 -27.81
N HIS A 282 48.61 -6.89 -28.43
CA HIS A 282 48.09 -8.23 -28.74
C HIS A 282 48.26 -9.39 -27.76
N LYS A 283 47.10 -9.88 -27.29
CA LYS A 283 46.66 -11.24 -27.62
C LYS A 283 45.15 -11.28 -27.81
N GLN A 284 44.73 -11.46 -29.06
CA GLN A 284 43.39 -11.93 -29.38
C GLN A 284 43.21 -13.33 -28.79
N GLN A 285 42.23 -13.47 -27.90
CA GLN A 285 41.56 -14.74 -27.67
C GLN A 285 40.08 -14.46 -27.89
N GLY A 286 39.52 -15.15 -28.89
CA GLY A 286 38.13 -15.02 -29.30
C GLY A 286 37.20 -15.28 -28.12
N VAL A 287 36.31 -14.31 -27.87
CA VAL A 287 35.20 -14.50 -26.95
C VAL A 287 33.99 -14.93 -27.78
N GLU A 288 33.42 -16.02 -27.31
CA GLU A 288 32.29 -16.78 -27.83
C GLU A 288 31.07 -15.90 -28.17
N GLY A 289 30.44 -16.24 -29.30
CA GLY A 289 29.05 -15.95 -29.68
C GLY A 289 28.39 -14.67 -29.16
N VAL A 290 28.32 -13.64 -30.01
CA VAL A 290 27.26 -12.63 -29.90
C VAL A 290 25.92 -13.37 -30.00
N SER A 291 25.27 -13.61 -28.86
CA SER A 291 23.92 -14.19 -28.86
C SER A 291 22.99 -13.21 -29.54
N ASP A 292 22.48 -13.59 -30.71
CA ASP A 292 21.50 -12.77 -31.43
C ASP A 292 20.19 -12.75 -30.63
N LEU A 293 19.87 -11.61 -30.01
CA LEU A 293 18.66 -11.47 -29.20
C LEU A 293 17.41 -11.74 -30.06
N PRO A 294 16.41 -12.47 -29.54
CA PRO A 294 15.19 -12.76 -30.29
C PRO A 294 14.44 -11.48 -30.67
N SER A 295 14.01 -11.41 -31.93
CA SER A 295 13.30 -10.24 -32.48
C SER A 295 11.79 -10.31 -32.28
N THR A 296 11.15 -9.17 -32.03
CA THR A 296 9.68 -9.02 -31.95
C THR A 296 9.24 -7.62 -32.37
N TYR A 297 8.10 -7.46 -33.04
CA TYR A 297 7.64 -6.11 -33.43
C TYR A 297 7.25 -5.25 -32.21
N LEU A 298 6.45 -5.81 -31.30
CA LEU A 298 5.96 -5.13 -30.10
C LEU A 298 6.37 -5.88 -28.82
N ALA A 299 7.19 -5.24 -27.97
CA ALA A 299 7.39 -5.69 -26.60
C ALA A 299 6.35 -5.04 -25.67
N ILE A 300 5.72 -5.81 -24.80
CA ILE A 300 4.68 -5.35 -23.88
C ILE A 300 5.17 -5.54 -22.44
N VAL A 301 5.28 -4.44 -21.70
CA VAL A 301 5.62 -4.42 -20.28
C VAL A 301 4.34 -4.18 -19.49
N ILE A 302 3.87 -5.19 -18.76
CA ILE A 302 2.64 -5.14 -17.99
C ILE A 302 2.97 -4.92 -16.52
N MET A 303 2.85 -3.68 -16.05
CA MET A 303 3.27 -3.27 -14.71
C MET A 303 2.43 -3.96 -13.64
N SER A 304 3.01 -4.95 -12.94
CA SER A 304 2.31 -5.74 -11.90
C SER A 304 3.19 -5.94 -10.68
N SER A 305 2.62 -6.17 -9.51
CA SER A 305 3.33 -6.39 -8.25
C SER A 305 3.34 -7.87 -7.86
N ALA A 306 4.14 -8.24 -6.85
CA ALA A 306 4.18 -9.61 -6.34
C ALA A 306 2.77 -10.15 -5.95
N GLY A 307 1.88 -9.29 -5.46
CA GLY A 307 0.52 -9.66 -5.04
C GLY A 307 -0.48 -9.87 -6.20
N ASP A 308 -0.14 -9.49 -7.42
CA ASP A 308 -1.07 -9.45 -8.56
C ASP A 308 -1.22 -10.78 -9.31
N ALA A 309 -0.97 -11.92 -8.67
CA ALA A 309 -1.00 -13.25 -9.32
C ALA A 309 -2.35 -13.56 -10.00
N VAL A 310 -3.47 -13.19 -9.36
CA VAL A 310 -4.81 -13.35 -9.94
C VAL A 310 -4.97 -12.48 -11.18
N LEU A 311 -4.53 -11.22 -11.11
CA LEU A 311 -4.66 -10.26 -12.20
C LEU A 311 -3.80 -10.66 -13.40
N ARG A 312 -2.54 -11.08 -13.19
CA ARG A 312 -1.69 -11.66 -14.25
C ARG A 312 -2.34 -12.86 -14.92
N THR A 313 -2.94 -13.76 -14.14
CA THR A 313 -3.67 -14.92 -14.66
C THR A 313 -4.87 -14.50 -15.52
N VAL A 314 -5.63 -13.50 -15.09
CA VAL A 314 -6.74 -12.95 -15.88
C VAL A 314 -6.23 -12.33 -17.17
N ILE A 315 -5.16 -11.54 -17.13
CA ILE A 315 -4.56 -10.91 -18.33
C ILE A 315 -4.11 -11.98 -19.35
N ARG A 316 -3.38 -13.01 -18.91
CA ARG A 316 -2.98 -14.17 -19.74
C ARG A 316 -4.19 -14.86 -20.39
N ASN A 317 -5.32 -14.91 -19.69
CA ASN A 317 -6.53 -15.59 -20.14
C ASN A 317 -7.54 -14.71 -20.89
N THR A 318 -7.30 -13.41 -20.98
CA THR A 318 -8.21 -12.44 -21.59
C THR A 318 -7.55 -11.73 -22.75
N TRP A 319 -7.17 -10.46 -22.60
CA TRP A 319 -6.83 -9.60 -23.72
C TRP A 319 -5.55 -10.01 -24.46
N LEU A 320 -4.63 -10.73 -23.80
CA LEU A 320 -3.48 -11.34 -24.49
C LEU A 320 -3.91 -12.42 -25.51
N LYS A 321 -5.08 -13.05 -25.34
CA LYS A 321 -5.65 -14.03 -26.28
C LYS A 321 -6.39 -13.39 -27.44
N LEU A 322 -6.59 -12.07 -27.47
CA LEU A 322 -7.24 -11.38 -28.59
C LEU A 322 -6.40 -11.34 -29.87
N SER A 323 -5.14 -11.77 -29.82
CA SER A 323 -4.28 -11.93 -30.98
C SER A 323 -3.62 -13.30 -30.96
N SER A 324 -3.79 -14.05 -32.04
CA SER A 324 -3.08 -15.32 -32.28
C SER A 324 -1.72 -15.12 -32.96
N LYS A 325 -1.28 -13.86 -33.15
CA LYS A 325 0.01 -13.57 -33.77
C LYS A 325 1.16 -14.09 -32.89
N GLY A 326 2.17 -14.68 -33.52
CA GLY A 326 3.27 -15.33 -32.82
C GLY A 326 4.26 -14.36 -32.16
N LYS A 327 5.28 -14.93 -31.51
CA LYS A 327 6.31 -14.22 -30.75
C LYS A 327 7.14 -13.20 -31.55
N THR A 328 7.14 -13.30 -32.88
CA THR A 328 7.76 -12.32 -33.78
C THR A 328 6.94 -11.03 -33.92
N THR A 329 5.63 -11.08 -33.62
CA THR A 329 4.76 -9.90 -33.67
C THR A 329 4.66 -9.22 -32.30
N PHE A 330 4.48 -9.98 -31.23
CA PHE A 330 4.56 -9.41 -29.90
C PHE A 330 5.10 -10.39 -28.88
N ARG A 331 5.72 -9.84 -27.84
CA ARG A 331 6.09 -10.52 -26.60
C ARG A 331 5.63 -9.68 -25.44
N TYR A 332 5.34 -10.32 -24.32
CA TYR A 332 4.92 -9.62 -23.11
C TYR A 332 5.68 -10.15 -21.90
N ALA A 333 5.81 -9.31 -20.88
CA ALA A 333 6.38 -9.69 -19.60
C ALA A 333 5.77 -8.88 -18.44
N PHE A 334 5.82 -9.46 -17.25
CA PHE A 334 5.38 -8.87 -15.99
C PHE A 334 6.61 -8.55 -15.12
N PRO A 335 7.10 -7.31 -15.10
CA PRO A 335 8.17 -6.91 -14.18
C PRO A 335 7.69 -6.87 -12.73
N ILE A 336 8.40 -7.56 -11.84
CA ILE A 336 8.10 -7.67 -10.40
C ILE A 336 9.32 -7.20 -9.61
N GLY A 337 9.13 -6.26 -8.68
CA GLY A 337 10.15 -5.91 -7.70
C GLY A 337 10.24 -7.00 -6.64
N THR A 338 11.43 -7.58 -6.46
CA THR A 338 11.62 -8.71 -5.53
C THR A 338 12.46 -8.38 -4.31
N GLU A 339 12.95 -7.14 -4.21
CA GLU A 339 13.64 -6.65 -3.03
C GLU A 339 12.69 -6.69 -1.82
N ASN A 340 13.20 -7.12 -0.66
CA ASN A 340 12.45 -7.22 0.60
C ASN A 340 11.22 -8.14 0.60
N LEU A 341 10.97 -8.91 -0.47
CA LEU A 341 9.95 -9.96 -0.44
C LEU A 341 10.39 -11.13 0.46
N SER A 342 9.44 -11.70 1.20
CA SER A 342 9.69 -12.92 1.98
C SER A 342 10.05 -14.09 1.07
N LEU A 343 10.75 -15.09 1.61
CA LEU A 343 11.14 -16.30 0.87
C LEU A 343 9.92 -17.00 0.25
N ILE A 344 8.81 -17.08 0.99
CA ILE A 344 7.56 -17.68 0.52
C ILE A 344 7.02 -16.95 -0.72
N PHE A 345 7.04 -15.61 -0.72
CA PHE A 345 6.60 -14.85 -1.91
C PHE A 345 7.55 -15.07 -3.09
N LYS A 346 8.87 -15.11 -2.85
CA LYS A 346 9.87 -15.38 -3.90
C LYS A 346 9.70 -16.79 -4.50
N GLU A 347 9.41 -17.79 -3.68
CA GLU A 347 9.16 -19.17 -4.13
C GLU A 347 7.90 -19.26 -5.00
N ARG A 348 6.78 -18.67 -4.57
CA ARG A 348 5.55 -18.63 -5.38
C ARG A 348 5.74 -17.95 -6.73
N LEU A 349 6.51 -16.86 -6.76
CA LEU A 349 6.86 -16.17 -8.00
C LEU A 349 7.75 -17.03 -8.91
N LYS A 350 8.69 -17.78 -8.34
CA LYS A 350 9.50 -18.74 -9.09
C LYS A 350 8.65 -19.87 -9.67
N GLU A 351 7.73 -20.42 -8.89
CA GLU A 351 6.78 -21.45 -9.35
C GLU A 351 5.91 -20.92 -10.50
N GLU A 352 5.35 -19.71 -10.35
CA GLU A 352 4.60 -19.06 -11.43
C GLU A 352 5.47 -18.88 -12.68
N ASN A 353 6.70 -18.39 -12.52
CA ASN A 353 7.59 -18.18 -13.66
C ASN A 353 8.06 -19.49 -14.32
N ASN A 354 8.18 -20.58 -13.57
CA ASN A 354 8.48 -21.90 -14.14
C ASN A 354 7.35 -22.39 -15.05
N LEU A 355 6.10 -21.99 -14.76
CA LEU A 355 4.93 -22.36 -15.57
C LEU A 355 4.79 -21.47 -16.82
N PHE A 356 4.98 -20.16 -16.68
CA PHE A 356 4.63 -19.20 -17.73
C PHE A 356 5.83 -18.55 -18.43
N ASN A 357 6.99 -18.50 -17.76
CA ASN A 357 8.23 -17.89 -18.22
C ASN A 357 8.04 -16.47 -18.80
N ASP A 358 7.24 -15.66 -18.09
CA ASP A 358 6.84 -14.32 -18.48
C ASP A 358 7.01 -13.28 -17.35
N LEU A 359 7.67 -13.65 -16.25
CA LEU A 359 8.04 -12.70 -15.19
C LEU A 359 9.47 -12.16 -15.42
N ILE A 360 9.65 -10.88 -15.12
CA ILE A 360 10.96 -10.24 -15.03
C ILE A 360 11.20 -9.87 -13.57
N PHE A 361 12.22 -10.44 -12.94
CA PHE A 361 12.56 -10.11 -11.56
C PHE A 361 13.50 -8.91 -11.51
N LEU A 362 13.07 -7.87 -10.80
CA LEU A 362 13.85 -6.68 -10.52
C LEU A 362 14.36 -6.78 -9.08
N GLU A 363 15.54 -7.38 -8.92
CA GLU A 363 16.07 -7.82 -7.61
C GLU A 363 16.36 -6.66 -6.65
N ASP A 364 16.81 -5.52 -7.19
CA ASP A 364 17.15 -4.30 -6.43
C ASP A 364 16.02 -3.27 -6.41
N LEU A 365 14.77 -3.76 -6.48
CA LEU A 365 13.58 -2.94 -6.48
C LEU A 365 12.52 -3.47 -5.52
N THR A 366 12.19 -2.66 -4.53
CA THR A 366 10.99 -2.87 -3.70
C THR A 366 9.77 -2.29 -4.42
N ASP A 367 8.74 -3.12 -4.65
CA ASP A 367 7.48 -2.70 -5.27
C ASP A 367 6.68 -1.76 -4.36
N THR A 368 6.80 -0.46 -4.63
CA THR A 368 6.02 0.61 -4.00
C THR A 368 5.64 1.64 -5.05
N TYR A 369 4.60 2.44 -4.79
CA TYR A 369 4.25 3.53 -5.71
C TYR A 369 5.41 4.51 -5.91
N GLN A 370 6.15 4.82 -4.84
CA GLN A 370 7.29 5.75 -4.86
C GLN A 370 8.39 5.27 -5.80
N ASN A 371 8.51 3.96 -5.98
CA ASN A 371 9.50 3.33 -6.85
C ASN A 371 8.96 3.06 -8.26
N LEU A 372 7.74 3.48 -8.62
CA LEU A 372 7.15 3.19 -9.92
C LEU A 372 7.99 3.74 -11.08
N THR A 373 8.54 4.95 -10.93
CA THR A 373 9.46 5.54 -11.93
C THR A 373 10.72 4.70 -12.11
N LYS A 374 11.33 4.23 -11.00
CA LYS A 374 12.47 3.31 -11.04
C LYS A 374 12.09 1.99 -11.70
N LYS A 375 10.92 1.47 -11.37
CA LYS A 375 10.38 0.24 -11.95
C LYS A 375 10.22 0.33 -13.45
N SER A 376 9.62 1.40 -13.98
CA SER A 376 9.44 1.58 -15.42
C SER A 376 10.77 1.58 -16.16
N LEU A 377 11.76 2.35 -15.68
CA LEU A 377 13.07 2.40 -16.32
C LEU A 377 13.81 1.06 -16.26
N LEU A 378 13.77 0.36 -15.11
CA LEU A 378 14.36 -0.97 -14.97
C LEU A 378 13.65 -2.02 -15.84
N SER A 379 12.33 -1.90 -16.00
CA SER A 379 11.54 -2.80 -16.86
C SER A 379 11.88 -2.58 -18.33
N MET A 380 12.03 -1.32 -18.75
CA MET A 380 12.52 -0.97 -20.09
C MET A 380 13.94 -1.52 -20.32
N GLN A 381 14.84 -1.37 -19.35
CA GLN A 381 16.20 -1.93 -19.41
C GLN A 381 16.18 -3.46 -19.53
N ALA A 382 15.37 -4.14 -18.72
CA ALA A 382 15.28 -5.60 -18.75
C ALA A 382 14.79 -6.10 -20.12
N ILE A 383 13.69 -5.56 -20.63
CA ILE A 383 13.16 -5.94 -21.94
C ILE A 383 14.12 -5.58 -23.08
N HIS A 384 14.78 -4.42 -23.02
CA HIS A 384 15.82 -4.02 -23.97
C HIS A 384 16.97 -5.04 -24.05
N ASN A 385 17.34 -5.64 -22.91
CA ASN A 385 18.42 -6.64 -22.86
C ASN A 385 17.96 -8.05 -23.25
N MET A 386 16.65 -8.32 -23.28
CA MET A 386 16.09 -9.63 -23.59
C MET A 386 15.67 -9.79 -25.06
N TYR A 387 15.30 -8.69 -25.72
CA TYR A 387 14.67 -8.73 -27.05
C TYR A 387 15.14 -7.57 -27.94
N LYS A 388 15.29 -7.85 -29.23
CA LYS A 388 15.27 -6.82 -30.27
C LYS A 388 13.82 -6.49 -30.59
N PHE A 389 13.37 -5.26 -30.36
CA PHE A 389 12.02 -4.85 -30.70
C PHE A 389 11.96 -3.54 -31.45
N GLU A 390 10.82 -3.26 -32.10
CA GLU A 390 10.60 -1.97 -32.78
C GLU A 390 9.85 -0.98 -31.86
N PHE A 391 8.88 -1.47 -31.09
CA PHE A 391 8.08 -0.68 -30.17
C PHE A 391 7.92 -1.36 -28.81
N LEU A 392 7.86 -0.55 -27.75
CA LEU A 392 7.56 -0.97 -26.39
C LEU A 392 6.23 -0.35 -25.96
N LEU A 393 5.25 -1.17 -25.60
CA LEU A 393 4.05 -0.75 -24.88
C LEU A 393 4.29 -0.94 -23.38
N LYS A 394 4.30 0.15 -22.62
CA LYS A 394 4.09 0.09 -21.17
C LYS A 394 2.60 0.15 -20.91
N VAL A 395 2.08 -0.77 -20.10
CA VAL A 395 0.67 -0.83 -19.75
C VAL A 395 0.51 -1.24 -18.29
N ASP A 396 -0.47 -0.67 -17.59
CA ASP A 396 -0.77 -1.03 -16.21
C ASP A 396 -1.55 -2.35 -16.15
N SER A 397 -1.39 -3.13 -15.08
CA SER A 397 -2.06 -4.43 -14.94
C SER A 397 -3.59 -4.33 -14.83
N ASP A 398 -4.12 -3.16 -14.45
CA ASP A 398 -5.54 -2.82 -14.43
C ASP A 398 -6.03 -2.19 -15.74
N SER A 399 -5.32 -2.40 -16.85
CA SER A 399 -5.72 -1.93 -18.18
C SER A 399 -6.08 -3.07 -19.13
N PHE A 400 -7.02 -2.81 -20.03
CA PHE A 400 -7.44 -3.73 -21.08
C PHE A 400 -6.96 -3.24 -22.45
N VAL A 401 -6.26 -4.09 -23.20
CA VAL A 401 -5.73 -3.75 -24.54
C VAL A 401 -6.44 -4.56 -25.61
N ARG A 402 -7.05 -3.90 -26.60
CA ARG A 402 -7.61 -4.59 -27.77
C ARG A 402 -6.51 -4.93 -28.76
N LEU A 403 -5.72 -5.95 -28.42
CA LEU A 403 -4.40 -6.21 -29.00
C LEU A 403 -4.38 -6.25 -30.55
N GLY A 404 -5.38 -6.84 -31.19
CA GLY A 404 -5.49 -6.82 -32.66
C GLY A 404 -5.69 -5.42 -33.26
N ALA A 405 -6.63 -4.65 -32.70
CA ALA A 405 -6.88 -3.27 -33.12
C ALA A 405 -5.69 -2.35 -32.80
N PHE A 406 -5.06 -2.57 -31.65
CA PHE A 406 -3.86 -1.87 -31.21
C PHE A 406 -2.69 -2.09 -32.19
N LEU A 407 -2.39 -3.34 -32.56
CA LEU A 407 -1.33 -3.67 -33.50
C LEU A 407 -1.56 -3.06 -34.89
N LYS A 408 -2.82 -3.00 -35.34
CA LYS A 408 -3.17 -2.33 -36.60
C LYS A 408 -2.90 -0.82 -36.51
N ALA A 409 -3.42 -0.17 -35.48
CA ALA A 409 -3.23 1.26 -35.26
C ALA A 409 -1.74 1.64 -35.11
N LEU A 410 -0.95 0.81 -34.42
CA LEU A 410 0.50 1.03 -34.27
C LEU A 410 1.24 1.03 -35.61
N LYS A 411 0.88 0.12 -36.53
CA LYS A 411 1.49 0.05 -37.86
C LYS A 411 1.22 1.30 -38.70
N ASP A 412 0.02 1.86 -38.57
CA ASP A 412 -0.39 3.04 -39.34
C ASP A 412 0.38 4.31 -38.94
N ILE A 413 0.92 4.35 -37.71
CA ILE A 413 1.63 5.52 -37.17
C ILE A 413 3.11 5.24 -36.87
N ALA A 414 3.61 4.07 -37.24
CA ALA A 414 4.96 3.60 -36.91
C ALA A 414 6.02 4.64 -37.27
N ASP A 415 6.90 4.95 -36.30
CA ASP A 415 7.95 5.95 -36.46
C ASP A 415 9.14 5.62 -35.56
N PRO A 416 10.39 5.80 -36.03
CA PRO A 416 11.58 5.59 -35.21
C PRO A 416 11.70 6.48 -33.97
N ASN A 417 10.94 7.57 -33.87
CA ASN A 417 10.91 8.46 -32.70
C ASN A 417 9.51 8.53 -32.07
N LEU A 418 8.67 7.50 -32.25
CA LEU A 418 7.29 7.48 -31.78
C LEU A 418 7.20 7.53 -30.24
N TYR A 419 6.36 8.44 -29.73
CA TYR A 419 5.83 8.42 -28.37
C TYR A 419 4.29 8.61 -28.40
N TRP A 420 3.55 7.51 -28.24
CA TRP A 420 2.10 7.45 -28.51
C TRP A 420 1.29 7.10 -27.26
N GLY A 421 0.16 7.78 -27.07
CA GLY A 421 -0.76 7.56 -25.95
C GLY A 421 -1.75 8.71 -25.80
N PHE A 422 -2.25 8.93 -24.58
CA PHE A 422 -3.14 10.05 -24.27
C PHE A 422 -2.37 11.26 -23.70
N LEU A 423 -1.94 12.17 -24.57
CA LEU A 423 -1.05 13.29 -24.22
C LEU A 423 -1.76 14.39 -23.40
N ASP A 424 -1.13 14.88 -22.33
CA ASP A 424 -1.57 16.07 -21.59
C ASP A 424 -0.43 17.07 -21.38
N GLY A 425 -0.71 18.34 -21.70
CA GLY A 425 0.19 19.47 -21.52
C GLY A 425 -0.23 20.45 -20.43
N ARG A 426 -1.38 20.22 -19.78
CA ARG A 426 -1.97 21.19 -18.83
C ARG A 426 -1.60 20.93 -17.38
N ALA A 427 -1.21 19.71 -17.04
CA ALA A 427 -1.07 19.26 -15.67
C ALA A 427 -0.07 20.11 -14.87
N ARG A 428 -0.38 20.35 -13.59
CA ARG A 428 0.45 21.12 -12.67
C ARG A 428 1.11 20.21 -11.63
N PRO A 429 2.37 20.49 -11.24
CA PRO A 429 3.02 19.83 -10.12
C PRO A 429 2.18 19.88 -8.87
N LYS A 430 1.91 18.72 -8.29
CA LYS A 430 1.25 18.64 -7.00
C LYS A 430 2.25 19.14 -5.95
N ARG A 431 1.89 20.18 -5.19
CA ARG A 431 2.77 20.74 -4.15
C ARG A 431 2.51 20.20 -2.75
N ARG A 432 1.38 19.52 -2.54
CA ARG A 432 0.92 18.99 -1.24
C ARG A 432 0.33 17.59 -1.39
N GLY A 433 0.23 16.88 -0.28
CA GLY A 433 -0.30 15.51 -0.21
C GLY A 433 0.73 14.44 -0.57
N GLN A 434 0.29 13.18 -0.59
CA GLN A 434 1.16 12.04 -0.86
C GLN A 434 1.75 12.07 -2.27
N TRP A 435 1.11 12.75 -3.23
CA TRP A 435 1.59 12.89 -4.60
C TRP A 435 2.46 14.14 -4.82
N ALA A 436 2.91 14.80 -3.74
CA ALA A 436 3.65 16.04 -3.87
C ALA A 436 5.02 15.83 -4.57
N GLU A 437 5.23 16.56 -5.65
CA GLU A 437 6.47 16.63 -6.44
C GLU A 437 7.19 17.95 -6.08
N ARG A 438 7.84 17.96 -4.92
CA ARG A 438 8.40 19.20 -4.34
C ARG A 438 9.68 19.65 -5.05
N ASP A 439 10.41 18.72 -5.62
CA ASP A 439 11.66 18.92 -6.35
C ASP A 439 11.44 19.19 -7.86
N TRP A 440 10.19 19.30 -8.31
CA TRP A 440 9.90 19.80 -9.65
C TRP A 440 10.22 21.30 -9.76
N ILE A 441 11.31 21.60 -10.47
CA ILE A 441 11.83 22.95 -10.69
C ILE A 441 11.90 23.36 -12.17
N LEU A 442 11.56 22.46 -13.10
CA LEU A 442 11.70 22.72 -14.53
C LEU A 442 10.75 23.82 -15.04
N CYS A 443 9.52 23.87 -14.52
CA CYS A 443 8.49 24.81 -14.97
C CYS A 443 7.35 24.94 -13.94
N ASP A 444 6.41 25.87 -14.17
CA ASP A 444 5.17 26.02 -13.40
C ASP A 444 4.17 24.86 -13.64
N ARG A 445 4.34 24.16 -14.77
CA ARG A 445 3.58 22.98 -15.19
C ARG A 445 4.49 21.78 -15.41
N TYR A 446 3.89 20.59 -15.48
CA TYR A 446 4.61 19.45 -16.04
C TYR A 446 4.82 19.67 -17.54
N VAL A 447 5.95 19.20 -18.05
CA VAL A 447 6.18 19.08 -19.49
C VAL A 447 5.22 18.05 -20.09
N PRO A 448 4.85 18.12 -21.39
CA PRO A 448 3.90 17.20 -21.99
C PRO A 448 4.30 15.73 -21.82
N TYR A 449 3.33 14.90 -21.43
CA TYR A 449 3.54 13.47 -21.19
C TYR A 449 2.29 12.66 -21.51
N GLN A 450 2.48 11.38 -21.84
CA GLN A 450 1.38 10.45 -22.10
C GLN A 450 0.79 9.97 -20.76
N LEU A 451 -0.51 10.14 -20.55
CA LEU A 451 -1.16 9.89 -19.26
C LEU A 451 -1.49 8.40 -19.01
N GLY A 452 -1.11 7.91 -17.83
CA GLY A 452 -1.77 6.84 -17.08
C GLY A 452 -1.57 5.42 -17.60
N GLY A 453 -2.68 4.70 -17.76
CA GLY A 453 -2.74 3.24 -17.91
C GLY A 453 -1.97 2.61 -19.09
N GLY A 454 -1.41 3.40 -20.01
CA GLY A 454 -0.45 2.90 -20.97
C GLY A 454 0.00 3.90 -22.04
N TYR A 455 1.19 3.65 -22.58
CA TYR A 455 1.81 4.43 -23.65
C TYR A 455 2.83 3.60 -24.43
N VAL A 456 3.16 4.03 -25.64
CA VAL A 456 4.12 3.36 -26.53
C VAL A 456 5.35 4.23 -26.78
N LEU A 457 6.52 3.61 -26.71
CA LEU A 457 7.81 4.18 -27.11
C LEU A 457 8.40 3.36 -28.25
N SER A 458 8.98 4.02 -29.24
CA SER A 458 9.85 3.37 -30.22
C SER A 458 11.15 2.87 -29.57
N TYR A 459 11.76 1.85 -30.16
CA TYR A 459 13.03 1.27 -29.71
C TYR A 459 14.11 2.32 -29.49
N LYS A 460 14.25 3.28 -30.42
CA LYS A 460 15.26 4.34 -30.33
C LYS A 460 15.11 5.20 -29.08
N LEU A 461 13.88 5.51 -28.68
CA LEU A 461 13.62 6.27 -27.45
C LEU A 461 13.92 5.40 -26.22
N VAL A 462 13.53 4.13 -26.22
CA VAL A 462 13.84 3.21 -25.12
C VAL A 462 15.36 3.04 -24.96
N ASP A 463 16.09 2.82 -26.05
CA ASP A 463 17.55 2.70 -26.07
C ASP A 463 18.22 3.96 -25.52
N PHE A 464 17.73 5.16 -25.88
CA PHE A 464 18.22 6.41 -25.28
C PHE A 464 18.01 6.43 -23.76
N LEU A 465 16.81 6.11 -23.28
CA LEU A 465 16.51 6.12 -21.84
C LEU A 465 17.39 5.12 -21.08
N VAL A 466 17.56 3.91 -21.61
CA VAL A 466 18.35 2.84 -20.99
C VAL A 466 19.83 3.21 -20.95
N ARG A 467 20.40 3.73 -22.05
CA ARG A 467 21.82 4.12 -22.11
C ARG A 467 22.16 5.30 -21.20
N ASN A 468 21.20 6.20 -20.97
CA ASN A 468 21.41 7.42 -20.19
C ASN A 468 20.79 7.34 -18.79
N LYS A 469 20.35 6.16 -18.35
CA LYS A 469 19.56 5.94 -17.12
C LYS A 469 20.13 6.62 -15.87
N ASP A 470 21.46 6.67 -15.74
CA ASP A 470 22.16 7.21 -14.56
C ASP A 470 22.19 8.75 -14.55
N LEU A 471 21.87 9.40 -15.68
CA LEU A 471 21.74 10.84 -15.83
C LEU A 471 20.29 11.32 -15.68
N LEU A 472 19.32 10.41 -15.70
CA LEU A 472 17.90 10.75 -15.69
C LEU A 472 17.44 11.18 -14.29
N LYS A 473 16.82 12.36 -14.21
CA LYS A 473 16.21 12.84 -12.96
C LYS A 473 14.88 12.12 -12.72
N PHE A 474 14.78 11.37 -11.63
CA PHE A 474 13.55 10.71 -11.21
C PHE A 474 12.58 11.71 -10.58
N TYR A 475 11.33 11.68 -11.03
CA TYR A 475 10.18 12.30 -10.36
C TYR A 475 9.28 11.19 -9.80
N LYS A 476 8.47 11.51 -8.80
CA LYS A 476 7.54 10.58 -8.17
C LYS A 476 6.45 10.09 -9.12
N ASN A 477 5.98 10.96 -10.02
CA ASN A 477 5.09 10.55 -11.09
C ASN A 477 5.90 9.96 -12.26
N GLU A 478 5.62 8.70 -12.56
CA GLU A 478 6.32 7.93 -13.58
C GLU A 478 6.08 8.45 -15.00
N ASP A 479 4.82 8.69 -15.37
CA ASP A 479 4.48 9.22 -16.70
C ASP A 479 5.12 10.59 -16.95
N VAL A 480 5.09 11.47 -15.93
CA VAL A 480 5.75 12.78 -15.96
C VAL A 480 7.26 12.63 -16.15
N SER A 481 7.87 11.64 -15.52
CA SER A 481 9.31 11.39 -15.65
C SER A 481 9.68 11.04 -17.08
N VAL A 482 8.91 10.14 -17.72
CA VAL A 482 9.13 9.78 -19.14
C VAL A 482 8.99 11.00 -20.04
N GLY A 483 7.95 11.82 -19.84
CA GLY A 483 7.79 13.07 -20.58
C GLY A 483 8.99 14.02 -20.41
N ALA A 484 9.50 14.16 -19.18
CA ALA A 484 10.64 15.02 -18.87
C ALA A 484 11.96 14.52 -19.46
N TRP A 485 12.20 13.21 -19.44
CA TRP A 485 13.41 12.62 -20.03
C TRP A 485 13.47 12.78 -21.55
N LEU A 486 12.30 12.84 -22.20
CA LEU A 486 12.17 12.92 -23.66
C LEU A 486 12.02 14.36 -24.18
N ALA A 487 11.74 15.34 -23.32
CA ALA A 487 11.38 16.70 -23.72
C ALA A 487 12.44 17.44 -24.58
N GLY A 488 13.72 17.07 -24.45
CA GLY A 488 14.82 17.65 -25.21
C GLY A 488 15.15 16.93 -26.52
N LEU A 489 14.41 15.87 -26.86
CA LEU A 489 14.69 15.02 -28.02
C LEU A 489 13.75 15.34 -29.19
N SER A 490 14.16 14.94 -30.39
CA SER A 490 13.30 15.00 -31.59
C SER A 490 12.26 13.88 -31.57
N VAL A 491 11.25 14.01 -30.70
CA VAL A 491 10.17 13.03 -30.49
C VAL A 491 8.99 13.29 -31.41
N ARG A 492 8.43 12.24 -32.01
CA ARG A 492 7.12 12.28 -32.64
C ARG A 492 6.05 11.91 -31.61
N TYR A 493 5.51 12.93 -30.95
CA TYR A 493 4.38 12.77 -30.07
C TYR A 493 3.10 12.49 -30.86
N VAL A 494 2.38 11.44 -30.49
CA VAL A 494 1.05 11.13 -31.05
C VAL A 494 0.05 11.10 -29.90
N HIS A 495 -0.90 12.03 -29.94
CA HIS A 495 -2.05 12.03 -29.04
C HIS A 495 -3.17 11.19 -29.66
N ASP A 496 -3.73 10.25 -28.90
CA ASP A 496 -4.78 9.37 -29.37
C ASP A 496 -5.89 9.20 -28.32
N PRO A 497 -7.08 9.79 -28.56
CA PRO A 497 -8.24 9.67 -27.68
C PRO A 497 -8.75 8.23 -27.49
N ARG A 498 -8.29 7.28 -28.30
CA ARG A 498 -8.64 5.86 -28.11
C ARG A 498 -7.90 5.21 -26.93
N PHE A 499 -6.94 5.91 -26.32
CA PHE A 499 -6.35 5.57 -25.02
C PHE A 499 -7.20 6.18 -23.91
N ASP A 500 -8.19 5.43 -23.41
CA ASP A 500 -8.94 5.78 -22.19
C ASP A 500 -8.09 5.44 -20.97
N THR A 501 -7.01 6.20 -20.78
CA THR A 501 -5.94 5.94 -19.81
C THR A 501 -5.86 6.98 -18.71
N GLU A 502 -6.79 7.93 -18.69
CA GLU A 502 -6.91 8.89 -17.60
C GLU A 502 -7.23 8.19 -16.26
N PHE A 503 -7.02 8.89 -15.15
CA PHE A 503 -7.33 8.36 -13.81
C PHE A 503 -8.82 8.02 -13.65
N ARG A 504 -9.70 8.80 -14.29
CA ARG A 504 -11.12 8.48 -14.42
C ARG A 504 -11.40 8.15 -15.88
N SER A 505 -12.03 7.00 -16.10
CA SER A 505 -12.48 6.60 -17.43
C SER A 505 -13.47 7.61 -18.00
N ARG A 506 -13.36 7.86 -19.30
CA ARG A 506 -14.29 8.66 -20.09
C ARG A 506 -15.60 7.94 -20.38
N GLY A 507 -15.74 6.66 -20.02
CA GLY A 507 -16.93 5.83 -20.24
C GLY A 507 -16.58 4.58 -21.03
N CYS A 508 -17.44 4.16 -21.95
CA CYS A 508 -17.11 3.10 -22.89
C CYS A 508 -17.41 3.49 -24.32
N ASN A 509 -16.42 3.30 -25.19
CA ASN A 509 -16.49 3.55 -26.62
C ASN A 509 -15.85 2.38 -27.39
N ASN A 510 -16.49 1.88 -28.44
CA ASN A 510 -15.97 0.76 -29.23
C ASN A 510 -14.78 1.10 -30.11
N GLN A 511 -14.32 2.36 -30.11
CA GLN A 511 -13.07 2.79 -30.73
C GLN A 511 -11.88 2.74 -29.77
N TYR A 512 -12.10 2.64 -28.45
CA TYR A 512 -11.00 2.52 -27.49
C TYR A 512 -10.13 1.32 -27.82
N ILE A 513 -8.82 1.50 -27.70
CA ILE A 513 -7.80 0.46 -27.93
C ILE A 513 -7.04 0.11 -26.65
N VAL A 514 -7.00 1.04 -25.69
CA VAL A 514 -6.57 0.82 -24.31
C VAL A 514 -7.63 1.41 -23.39
N THR A 515 -8.08 0.66 -22.39
CA THR A 515 -9.12 1.09 -21.44
C THR A 515 -8.71 0.81 -20.01
N HIS A 516 -8.75 1.84 -19.18
CA HIS A 516 -8.27 1.86 -17.81
C HIS A 516 -9.28 2.65 -16.93
N LYS A 517 -9.52 2.31 -15.66
CA LYS A 517 -9.05 1.15 -14.88
C LYS A 517 -10.07 0.01 -14.88
N GLN A 518 -9.60 -1.22 -14.80
CA GLN A 518 -10.41 -2.43 -14.88
C GLN A 518 -10.11 -3.37 -13.70
N THR A 519 -11.17 -3.89 -13.08
CA THR A 519 -11.05 -5.01 -12.15
C THR A 519 -10.85 -6.33 -12.90
N PRO A 520 -10.39 -7.41 -12.26
CA PRO A 520 -10.31 -8.74 -12.88
C PRO A 520 -11.63 -9.18 -13.53
N GLU A 521 -12.77 -8.92 -12.89
CA GLU A 521 -14.10 -9.24 -13.43
C GLU A 521 -14.41 -8.39 -14.67
N SER A 522 -14.04 -7.10 -14.63
CA SER A 522 -14.24 -6.20 -15.77
C SER A 522 -13.39 -6.61 -16.98
N LEU A 523 -12.12 -7.02 -16.77
CA LEU A 523 -11.27 -7.55 -17.84
C LEU A 523 -11.92 -8.78 -18.52
N ASN A 524 -12.47 -9.70 -17.72
CA ASN A 524 -13.18 -10.87 -18.24
C ASN A 524 -14.44 -10.47 -19.03
N LYS A 525 -15.21 -9.50 -18.53
CA LYS A 525 -16.41 -8.99 -19.23
C LYS A 525 -16.08 -8.33 -20.56
N LEU A 526 -15.07 -7.46 -20.59
CA LEU A 526 -14.61 -6.80 -21.83
C LEU A 526 -14.10 -7.83 -22.84
N TYR A 527 -13.34 -8.82 -22.38
CA TYR A 527 -12.88 -9.93 -23.24
C TYR A 527 -14.05 -10.73 -23.82
N ALA A 528 -14.98 -11.16 -22.98
CA ALA A 528 -16.16 -11.90 -23.41
C ALA A 528 -17.02 -11.09 -24.39
N SER A 529 -17.20 -9.79 -24.14
CA SER A 529 -17.92 -8.89 -25.04
C SER A 529 -17.27 -8.85 -26.42
N ILE A 530 -15.95 -8.68 -26.49
CA ILE A 530 -15.22 -8.66 -27.77
C ILE A 530 -15.31 -9.99 -28.50
N VAL A 531 -15.08 -11.11 -27.80
CA VAL A 531 -15.11 -12.44 -28.43
C VAL A 531 -16.51 -12.78 -28.94
N ASN A 532 -17.55 -12.45 -28.19
CA ASN A 532 -18.93 -12.82 -28.54
C ASN A 532 -19.57 -11.88 -29.55
N THR A 533 -19.23 -10.59 -29.51
CA THR A 533 -19.95 -9.54 -30.26
C THR A 533 -19.08 -8.72 -31.21
N GLY A 534 -17.75 -8.83 -31.11
CA GLY A 534 -16.79 -7.97 -31.81
C GLY A 534 -16.69 -6.54 -31.26
N LYS A 535 -17.46 -6.19 -30.23
CA LYS A 535 -17.53 -4.87 -29.62
C LYS A 535 -16.92 -4.87 -28.21
N LEU A 536 -16.40 -3.72 -27.78
CA LEU A 536 -15.84 -3.52 -26.43
C LEU A 536 -16.97 -3.38 -25.39
N CYS A 537 -18.03 -2.64 -25.75
CA CYS A 537 -19.26 -2.54 -24.97
C CYS A 537 -20.49 -2.75 -25.84
N GLU A 538 -21.50 -3.37 -25.23
CA GLU A 538 -22.82 -3.56 -25.83
C GLU A 538 -23.50 -2.23 -26.14
N LYS A 539 -23.36 -1.27 -25.22
CA LYS A 539 -23.85 0.10 -25.37
C LYS A 539 -22.75 1.09 -24.98
N GLU A 540 -22.44 1.99 -25.89
CA GLU A 540 -21.51 3.09 -25.64
C GLU A 540 -22.14 4.13 -24.72
N TYR A 541 -21.32 4.70 -23.85
CA TYR A 541 -21.73 5.78 -22.97
C TYR A 541 -20.52 6.64 -22.62
N ARG A 542 -20.76 7.91 -22.35
CA ARG A 542 -19.74 8.89 -22.01
C ARG A 542 -20.00 9.46 -20.62
N ILE A 543 -18.97 9.46 -19.79
CA ILE A 543 -18.99 10.06 -18.44
C ILE A 543 -18.55 11.52 -18.50
N HIS A 544 -17.53 11.82 -19.30
CA HIS A 544 -17.09 13.19 -19.55
C HIS A 544 -16.43 13.30 -20.94
N PRO A 545 -16.36 14.50 -21.53
CA PRO A 545 -15.82 14.68 -22.88
C PRO A 545 -14.33 14.37 -22.95
N SER A 546 -13.88 14.00 -24.14
CA SER A 546 -12.47 13.84 -24.50
C SER A 546 -11.92 15.15 -25.10
N TYR A 547 -10.68 15.13 -25.59
CA TYR A 547 -10.09 16.25 -26.34
C TYR A 547 -9.17 15.71 -27.44
N VAL A 548 -8.88 16.55 -28.43
CA VAL A 548 -7.76 16.36 -29.35
C VAL A 548 -6.69 17.38 -28.96
N TYR A 549 -5.43 16.95 -28.89
CA TYR A 549 -4.32 17.84 -28.57
C TYR A 549 -4.10 18.84 -29.70
N ASP A 550 -4.29 20.13 -29.41
CA ASP A 550 -4.03 21.23 -30.32
C ASP A 550 -2.53 21.60 -30.29
N TRP A 551 -1.85 21.29 -31.39
CA TRP A 551 -0.43 21.54 -31.59
C TRP A 551 -0.10 22.99 -31.96
N SER A 552 -1.12 23.81 -32.28
CA SER A 552 -0.93 25.22 -32.66
C SER A 552 -0.81 26.16 -31.46
N VAL A 553 -1.14 25.66 -30.26
CA VAL A 553 -1.12 26.42 -29.02
C VAL A 553 -0.08 25.87 -28.04
N PRO A 554 0.36 26.68 -27.06
CA PRO A 554 1.18 26.20 -25.95
C PRO A 554 0.54 24.99 -25.24
N PRO A 555 1.34 24.05 -24.68
CA PRO A 555 0.82 22.87 -23.99
C PRO A 555 -0.20 23.15 -22.88
N SER A 556 -0.11 24.32 -22.23
CA SER A 556 -1.07 24.73 -21.20
C SER A 556 -2.49 24.98 -21.73
N MET A 557 -2.65 25.12 -23.05
CA MET A 557 -3.91 25.41 -23.74
C MET A 557 -4.32 24.31 -24.74
N CYS A 558 -3.51 23.26 -24.91
CA CYS A 558 -3.67 22.20 -25.92
C CYS A 558 -5.02 21.48 -25.94
N CYS A 559 -5.67 21.38 -24.78
CA CYS A 559 -6.51 20.23 -24.50
C CYS A 559 -7.91 20.69 -24.08
N SER A 560 -8.56 21.43 -24.96
CA SER A 560 -9.93 21.91 -24.74
C SER A 560 -10.94 20.77 -24.93
N ARG A 561 -11.81 20.56 -23.95
CA ARG A 561 -12.83 19.49 -23.97
C ARG A 561 -14.15 20.08 -24.50
N GLN A 562 -14.68 19.52 -25.58
CA GLN A 562 -15.93 19.95 -26.18
C GLN A 562 -17.05 18.94 -25.90
N ASN A 563 -18.16 19.39 -25.32
CA ASN A 563 -19.25 18.51 -24.86
C ASN A 563 -19.92 17.73 -26.00
N ASP A 564 -20.05 18.35 -27.19
CA ASP A 564 -20.77 17.79 -28.34
C ASP A 564 -19.85 17.10 -29.37
N SER A 565 -18.60 16.78 -28.98
CA SER A 565 -17.66 16.13 -29.89
C SER A 565 -17.87 14.62 -29.96
N ASP A 566 -17.69 14.00 -31.13
CA ASP A 566 -17.69 12.53 -31.28
C ASP A 566 -16.32 11.90 -30.99
N ILE A 567 -15.44 12.64 -30.31
CA ILE A 567 -14.12 12.16 -29.93
C ILE A 567 -14.30 11.01 -28.92
N PRO A 568 -13.67 9.85 -29.14
CA PRO A 568 -13.68 8.74 -28.20
C PRO A 568 -13.31 9.17 -26.78
#